data_AF-A0A8T4C720-F1
#
_entry.id   AF-A0A8T4C720-F1
#
_cell.length_a   1.000
_cell.length_b   1.000
_cell.length_c   1.000
_cell.angle_alpha   90.00
_cell.angle_beta   90.00
_cell.angle_gamma   90.00
#
_symmetry.space_group_name_H-M   'P 1'
#
loop_
_entity.id
_entity.type
_entity.pdbx_description
1 polymer ?
#
loop_
_entity_poly.entity_id
_entity_poly.type
_entity_poly.pdbx_seq_one_letter_code
_entity_poly.pdbx_strand_id
1 'polypeptide(L)'
;MPSKELKEREEILQALLKKIDADIDVFTKRLEKLHAKHDELSGVVLDAGLEPVPISFQAGKNADVIGELESHVLELNKLKNLLSMKLRRILQEEDLLEHLQTEFGKNVTFKRNAKGGIELQVQDKDAEEAFGQLQLSKKKLDELREQIHELGDAEE
;
A
#
# COMPACT_ATOMS: atom_id res chain seq x y z
N MET A 1 5.21 7.41 19.06
CA MET A 1 4.04 7.86 18.27
C MET A 1 4.29 7.39 16.85
N PRO A 2 3.32 6.74 16.19
CA PRO A 2 3.44 6.38 14.79
C PRO A 2 3.87 7.62 14.00
N SER A 3 4.75 7.46 13.00
CA SER A 3 5.12 8.62 12.19
C SER A 3 3.82 9.20 11.61
N LYS A 4 3.66 10.53 11.67
CA LYS A 4 2.45 11.23 11.22
C LYS A 4 2.02 10.79 9.80
N GLU A 5 3.00 10.44 8.98
CA GLU A 5 2.84 9.89 7.63
C GLU A 5 2.16 8.50 7.58
N LEU A 6 2.43 7.60 8.52
CA LEU A 6 1.79 6.27 8.54
C LEU A 6 0.30 6.38 8.87
N LYS A 7 -0.05 7.18 9.89
CA LYS A 7 -1.45 7.46 10.24
C LYS A 7 -2.23 8.13 9.12
N GLU A 8 -1.66 9.15 8.48
CA GLU A 8 -2.32 9.82 7.36
C GLU A 8 -2.63 8.83 6.22
N ARG A 9 -1.73 7.89 5.94
CA ARG A 9 -1.96 6.85 4.93
C ARG A 9 -2.98 5.81 5.37
N GLU A 10 -2.95 5.39 6.62
CA GLU A 10 -3.97 4.50 7.21
C GLU A 10 -5.36 5.10 7.02
N GLU A 11 -5.55 6.37 7.43
CA GLU A 11 -6.82 7.09 7.31
C GLU A 11 -7.29 7.20 5.86
N ILE A 12 -6.37 7.54 4.93
CA ILE A 12 -6.69 7.60 3.49
C ILE A 12 -7.15 6.24 2.97
N LEU A 13 -6.43 5.15 3.27
CA LEU A 13 -6.79 3.81 2.81
C LEU A 13 -8.12 3.34 3.41
N GLN A 14 -8.38 3.62 4.69
CA GLN A 14 -9.66 3.33 5.33
C GLN A 14 -10.81 4.10 4.69
N ALA A 15 -10.61 5.39 4.38
CA ALA A 15 -11.62 6.20 3.70
C ALA A 15 -11.92 5.69 2.29
N LEU A 16 -10.89 5.26 1.54
CA LEU A 16 -11.05 4.65 0.22
C LEU A 16 -11.78 3.30 0.29
N LEU A 17 -11.44 2.44 1.25
CA LEU A 17 -12.13 1.17 1.47
C LEU A 17 -13.62 1.37 1.74
N LYS A 18 -13.98 2.32 2.61
CA LYS A 18 -15.39 2.66 2.89
C LYS A 18 -16.16 3.09 1.64
N LYS A 19 -15.53 3.87 0.75
CA LYS A 19 -16.15 4.29 -0.51
C LYS A 19 -16.39 3.09 -1.43
N ILE A 20 -15.39 2.23 -1.58
CA ILE A 20 -15.51 1.03 -2.41
C ILE A 20 -16.55 0.06 -1.86
N ASP A 21 -16.62 -0.12 -0.54
CA ASP A 21 -17.65 -0.95 0.09
C ASP A 21 -19.07 -0.42 -0.21
N ALA A 22 -19.27 0.91 -0.13
CA ALA A 22 -20.53 1.53 -0.48
C ALA A 22 -20.88 1.34 -1.96
N ASP A 23 -19.91 1.49 -2.86
CA ASP A 23 -20.13 1.28 -4.29
C ASP A 23 -20.46 -0.18 -4.62
N ILE A 24 -19.73 -1.14 -4.03
CA ILE A 24 -20.01 -2.58 -4.16
C ILE A 24 -21.44 -2.89 -3.71
N ASP A 25 -21.87 -2.38 -2.56
CA ASP A 25 -23.23 -2.58 -2.05
C ASP A 25 -24.29 -2.02 -3.02
N VAL A 26 -24.05 -0.84 -3.58
CA VAL A 26 -24.97 -0.20 -4.53
C VAL A 26 -25.10 -1.03 -5.80
N PHE A 27 -23.99 -1.48 -6.38
CA PHE A 27 -24.01 -2.25 -7.63
C PHE A 27 -24.51 -3.67 -7.43
N THR A 28 -24.17 -4.32 -6.31
CA THR A 28 -24.70 -5.65 -5.95
C THR A 28 -26.22 -5.64 -5.85
N LYS A 29 -26.80 -4.65 -5.15
CA LYS A 29 -28.27 -4.49 -5.06
C LYS A 29 -28.93 -4.23 -6.41
N ARG A 30 -28.24 -3.58 -7.35
CA ARG A 30 -28.77 -3.35 -8.72
C ARG A 30 -28.73 -4.65 -9.52
N LEU A 31 -27.67 -5.41 -9.38
CA LEU A 31 -27.47 -6.70 -10.02
C LEU A 31 -28.51 -7.71 -9.52
N GLU A 32 -28.71 -7.85 -8.21
CA GLU A 32 -29.76 -8.69 -7.62
C GLU A 32 -31.15 -8.39 -8.20
N LYS A 33 -31.50 -7.10 -8.38
CA LYS A 33 -32.77 -6.70 -8.99
C LYS A 33 -32.89 -7.10 -10.46
N LEU A 34 -31.79 -7.05 -11.22
CA LEU A 34 -31.79 -7.47 -12.62
C LEU A 34 -31.85 -8.98 -12.77
N HIS A 35 -31.15 -9.73 -11.91
CA HIS A 35 -31.24 -11.19 -11.87
C HIS A 35 -32.65 -11.64 -11.48
N ALA A 36 -33.27 -11.03 -10.47
CA ALA A 36 -34.65 -11.35 -10.11
C ALA A 36 -35.63 -11.13 -11.29
N LYS A 37 -35.45 -10.04 -12.05
CA LYS A 37 -36.25 -9.80 -13.27
C LYS A 37 -35.95 -10.79 -14.38
N HIS A 38 -34.68 -11.16 -14.55
CA HIS A 38 -34.26 -12.18 -15.51
C HIS A 38 -34.96 -13.51 -15.21
N ASP A 39 -34.94 -13.92 -13.94
CA ASP A 39 -35.53 -15.17 -13.47
C ASP A 39 -37.06 -15.16 -13.58
N GLU A 40 -37.70 -14.04 -13.26
CA GLU A 40 -39.14 -13.83 -13.45
C GLU A 40 -39.53 -13.99 -14.93
N LEU A 41 -38.82 -13.32 -15.84
CA LEU A 41 -39.09 -13.44 -17.27
C LEU A 41 -38.82 -14.85 -17.80
N SER A 42 -37.76 -15.50 -17.31
CA SER A 42 -37.44 -16.89 -17.66
C SER A 42 -38.56 -17.84 -17.21
N GLY A 43 -39.10 -17.63 -16.01
CA GLY A 43 -40.25 -18.38 -15.49
C GLY A 43 -41.48 -18.22 -16.37
N VAL A 44 -41.81 -16.99 -16.76
CA VAL A 44 -42.97 -16.71 -17.64
C VAL A 44 -42.83 -17.40 -19.01
N VAL A 45 -41.62 -17.43 -19.59
CA VAL A 45 -41.34 -18.13 -20.86
C VAL A 45 -41.58 -19.64 -20.71
N LEU A 46 -41.08 -20.23 -19.63
CA LEU A 46 -41.25 -21.65 -19.34
C LEU A 46 -42.72 -22.01 -19.10
N ASP A 47 -43.46 -21.18 -18.36
CA ASP A 47 -44.89 -21.34 -18.09
C ASP A 47 -45.73 -21.26 -19.36
N ALA A 48 -45.28 -20.50 -20.36
CA ALA A 48 -45.88 -20.45 -21.69
C ALA A 48 -45.63 -21.72 -22.54
N GLY A 49 -44.88 -22.69 -22.01
CA GLY A 49 -44.55 -23.95 -22.70
C GLY A 49 -43.51 -23.78 -23.82
N LEU A 50 -42.78 -22.67 -23.82
CA LEU A 50 -41.71 -22.42 -24.78
C LEU A 50 -40.38 -23.01 -24.28
N GLU A 51 -39.50 -23.34 -25.22
CA GLU A 51 -38.12 -23.66 -24.87
C GLU A 51 -37.43 -22.44 -24.23
N PRO A 52 -36.46 -22.64 -23.32
CA PRO A 52 -35.72 -21.54 -22.72
C PRO A 52 -35.11 -20.63 -23.79
N VAL A 53 -35.51 -19.35 -23.79
CA VAL A 53 -34.93 -18.33 -24.68
C VAL A 53 -33.92 -17.46 -23.93
N PRO A 54 -32.80 -17.06 -24.56
CA PRO A 54 -31.87 -16.11 -23.97
C PRO A 54 -32.52 -14.74 -23.74
N ILE A 55 -32.35 -14.19 -22.54
CA ILE A 55 -32.88 -12.87 -22.16
C ILE A 55 -31.70 -11.92 -21.93
N SER A 56 -31.67 -10.81 -22.67
CA SER A 56 -30.65 -9.77 -22.51
C SER A 56 -31.27 -8.45 -22.07
N PHE A 57 -30.66 -7.81 -21.07
CA PHE A 57 -31.04 -6.47 -20.64
C PHE A 57 -30.18 -5.44 -21.36
N GLN A 58 -30.81 -4.60 -22.17
CA GLN A 58 -30.13 -3.59 -22.97
C GLN A 58 -30.38 -2.19 -22.41
N ALA A 59 -29.35 -1.34 -22.43
CA ALA A 59 -29.47 0.08 -22.09
C ALA A 59 -28.61 0.93 -23.03
N GLY A 60 -29.27 1.80 -23.80
CA GLY A 60 -28.59 2.64 -24.80
C GLY A 60 -27.90 1.78 -25.86
N LYS A 61 -26.57 1.85 -25.93
CA LYS A 61 -25.74 1.06 -26.86
C LYS A 61 -25.26 -0.27 -26.26
N ASN A 62 -25.47 -0.50 -24.97
CA ASN A 62 -24.97 -1.72 -24.32
C ASN A 62 -26.02 -2.83 -24.41
N ALA A 63 -25.62 -3.97 -24.98
CA ALA A 63 -26.48 -5.12 -25.21
C ALA A 63 -26.52 -6.11 -24.03
N ASP A 64 -25.58 -5.98 -23.08
CA ASP A 64 -25.47 -6.86 -21.91
C ASP A 64 -25.16 -6.05 -20.63
N VAL A 65 -26.20 -5.43 -20.08
CA VAL A 65 -26.07 -4.64 -18.85
C VAL A 65 -25.75 -5.50 -17.63
N ILE A 66 -26.18 -6.77 -17.61
CA ILE A 66 -25.92 -7.67 -16.47
C ILE A 66 -24.43 -8.02 -16.44
N GLY A 67 -23.86 -8.49 -17.55
CA GLY A 67 -22.45 -8.86 -17.62
C GLY A 67 -21.52 -7.68 -17.31
N GLU A 68 -21.90 -6.46 -17.69
CA GLU A 68 -21.13 -5.24 -17.40
C GLU A 68 -21.17 -4.86 -15.92
N LEU A 69 -22.33 -5.03 -15.26
CA LEU A 69 -22.43 -4.82 -13.81
C LEU A 69 -21.65 -5.89 -13.04
N GLU A 70 -21.70 -7.16 -13.46
CA GLU A 70 -20.91 -8.25 -12.89
C GLU A 70 -19.40 -7.95 -13.00
N SER A 71 -18.95 -7.55 -14.19
CA SER A 71 -17.56 -7.15 -14.45
C SER A 71 -17.14 -5.99 -13.55
N HIS A 72 -17.97 -4.95 -13.43
CA HIS A 72 -17.67 -3.79 -12.59
C HIS A 72 -17.58 -4.15 -11.10
N VAL A 73 -18.49 -4.97 -10.58
CA VAL A 73 -18.44 -5.46 -9.19
C VAL A 73 -17.16 -6.29 -8.96
N LEU A 74 -16.74 -7.09 -9.93
CA LEU A 74 -15.48 -7.84 -9.85
C LEU A 74 -14.26 -6.90 -9.78
N GLU A 75 -14.22 -5.83 -10.59
CA GLU A 75 -13.16 -4.83 -10.54
C GLU A 75 -13.10 -4.09 -9.20
N LEU A 76 -14.26 -3.68 -8.67
CA LEU A 76 -14.34 -3.05 -7.35
C LEU A 76 -13.82 -3.98 -6.25
N ASN A 77 -14.15 -5.27 -6.29
CA ASN A 77 -13.62 -6.26 -5.35
C ASN A 77 -12.11 -6.46 -5.47
N LYS A 78 -11.56 -6.49 -6.69
CA LYS A 78 -10.10 -6.52 -6.90
C LYS A 78 -9.42 -5.29 -6.29
N LEU A 79 -10.00 -4.11 -6.48
CA LEU A 79 -9.48 -2.87 -5.93
C LEU A 79 -9.55 -2.85 -4.39
N LYS A 80 -10.68 -3.30 -3.82
CA LYS A 80 -10.84 -3.49 -2.37
C LYS A 80 -9.73 -4.37 -1.81
N ASN A 81 -9.50 -5.54 -2.40
CA ASN A 81 -8.45 -6.47 -1.96
C ASN A 81 -7.06 -5.83 -1.99
N LEU A 82 -6.73 -5.10 -3.06
CA LEU A 82 -5.46 -4.37 -3.16
C LEU A 82 -5.31 -3.34 -2.04
N LEU A 83 -6.35 -2.56 -1.76
CA LEU A 83 -6.32 -1.57 -0.67
C LEU A 83 -6.21 -2.25 0.70
N SER A 84 -6.92 -3.34 0.94
CA SER A 84 -6.84 -4.10 2.19
C SER A 84 -5.43 -4.68 2.41
N MET A 85 -4.77 -5.17 1.36
CA MET A 85 -3.37 -5.62 1.45
C MET A 85 -2.43 -4.46 1.81
N LYS A 86 -2.60 -3.29 1.20
CA LYS A 86 -1.81 -2.10 1.51
C LYS A 86 -2.03 -1.64 2.95
N LEU A 87 -3.28 -1.64 3.42
CA LEU A 87 -3.62 -1.25 4.79
C LEU A 87 -3.01 -2.22 5.81
N ARG A 88 -3.13 -3.53 5.57
CA ARG A 88 -2.50 -4.54 6.43
C ARG A 88 -1.00 -4.33 6.55
N ARG A 89 -0.34 -4.00 5.43
CA ARG A 89 1.08 -3.67 5.46
C ARG A 89 1.36 -2.47 6.35
N ILE A 90 0.62 -1.37 6.20
CA ILE A 90 0.80 -0.17 7.06
C ILE A 90 0.64 -0.53 8.55
N LEU A 91 -0.37 -1.31 8.91
CA LEU A 91 -0.58 -1.74 10.30
C LEU A 91 0.61 -2.56 10.82
N GLN A 92 1.16 -3.48 10.00
CA GLN A 92 2.38 -4.21 10.36
C GLN A 92 3.60 -3.28 10.52
N GLU A 93 3.70 -2.24 9.71
CA GLU A 93 4.74 -1.23 9.85
C GLU A 93 4.56 -0.47 11.18
N GLU A 94 3.35 -0.04 11.53
CA GLU A 94 3.06 0.61 12.80
C GLU A 94 3.37 -0.26 14.02
N ASP A 95 2.93 -1.53 14.01
CA ASP A 95 3.22 -2.51 15.07
C ASP A 95 4.72 -2.71 15.25
N LEU A 96 5.47 -2.81 14.14
CA LEU A 96 6.93 -2.94 14.18
C LEU A 96 7.58 -1.69 14.78
N LEU A 97 7.12 -0.48 14.42
CA LEU A 97 7.65 0.75 15.00
C LEU A 97 7.40 0.81 16.51
N GLU A 98 6.20 0.45 16.92
CA GLU A 98 5.81 0.48 18.33
C GLU A 98 6.65 -0.51 19.14
N HIS A 99 6.87 -1.70 18.61
CA HIS A 99 7.73 -2.71 19.23
C HIS A 99 9.17 -2.21 19.35
N LEU A 100 9.76 -1.68 18.27
CA LEU A 100 11.11 -1.14 18.29
C LEU A 100 11.25 0.09 19.20
N GLN A 101 10.25 0.97 19.26
CA GLN A 101 10.25 2.12 20.17
C GLN A 101 10.11 1.70 21.63
N THR A 102 9.49 0.55 21.90
CA THR A 102 9.39 -0.02 23.24
C THR A 102 10.72 -0.60 23.70
N GLU A 103 11.43 -1.32 22.83
CA GLU A 103 12.71 -1.95 23.17
C GLU A 103 13.90 -0.98 23.16
N PHE A 104 13.97 -0.09 22.17
CA PHE A 104 15.14 0.76 21.91
C PHE A 104 14.86 2.26 22.15
N GLY A 105 13.67 2.59 22.66
CA GLY A 105 13.26 3.97 22.89
C GLY A 105 12.99 4.76 21.61
N LYS A 106 12.85 6.08 21.75
CA LYS A 106 12.47 6.99 20.65
C LYS A 106 13.59 7.24 19.63
N ASN A 107 14.74 6.62 19.82
CA ASN A 107 15.89 6.78 18.95
C ASN A 107 15.76 6.00 17.65
N VAL A 108 14.79 5.08 17.57
CA VAL A 108 14.44 4.34 16.35
C VAL A 108 13.30 5.06 15.62
N THR A 109 13.52 5.33 14.34
CA THR A 109 12.55 5.98 13.45
C THR A 109 12.49 5.28 12.10
N PHE A 110 11.38 5.45 11.39
CA PHE A 110 11.27 5.02 10.00
C PHE A 110 11.53 6.17 9.04
N LYS A 111 12.27 5.86 7.98
CA LYS A 111 12.27 6.62 6.73
C LYS A 111 11.87 5.73 5.57
N ARG A 112 11.38 6.37 4.52
CA ARG A 112 11.26 5.74 3.20
C ARG A 112 12.58 5.87 2.47
N ASN A 113 13.08 4.76 1.96
CA ASN A 113 14.17 4.78 1.00
C ASN A 113 13.66 5.21 -0.39
N ALA A 114 14.59 5.55 -1.29
CA ALA A 114 14.27 5.99 -2.65
C ALA A 114 13.50 4.95 -3.49
N LYS A 115 13.49 3.68 -3.09
CA LYS A 115 12.77 2.58 -3.74
C LYS A 115 11.37 2.36 -3.15
N GLY A 116 10.93 3.22 -2.23
CA GLY A 116 9.64 3.12 -1.56
C GLY A 116 9.56 2.03 -0.49
N GLY A 117 10.69 1.41 -0.15
CA GLY A 117 10.82 0.50 0.99
C GLY A 117 11.06 1.26 2.30
N ILE A 118 10.90 0.55 3.41
CA ILE A 118 11.17 1.10 4.74
C ILE A 118 12.66 0.99 5.04
N GLU A 119 13.18 2.01 5.67
CA GLU A 119 14.52 2.07 6.24
C GLU A 119 14.40 2.43 7.72
N LEU A 120 15.02 1.63 8.58
CA LEU A 120 15.14 1.93 10.01
C LEU A 120 16.33 2.86 10.22
N GLN A 121 16.08 3.99 10.87
CA GLN A 121 17.14 4.89 11.34
C GLN A 121 17.21 4.82 12.85
N VAL A 122 18.38 4.49 13.36
CA VAL A 122 18.67 4.39 14.79
C VAL A 122 19.70 5.46 15.15
N GLN A 123 19.38 6.29 16.14
CA GLN A 123 20.35 7.16 16.79
C GLN A 123 20.91 6.45 18.03
N ASP A 124 22.21 6.15 18.00
CA ASP A 124 22.86 5.42 19.07
C ASP A 124 24.11 6.16 19.52
N LYS A 125 24.32 6.24 20.83
CA LYS A 125 25.46 6.98 21.39
C LYS A 125 26.79 6.33 21.05
N ASP A 126 26.86 5.00 21.05
CA ASP A 126 28.10 4.30 20.72
C ASP A 126 28.43 4.49 19.24
N ALA A 127 27.41 4.54 18.37
CA ALA A 127 27.58 4.88 16.96
C ALA A 127 28.06 6.33 16.76
N GLU A 128 27.54 7.29 17.52
CA GLU A 128 28.00 8.69 17.49
C GLU A 128 29.46 8.82 17.96
N GLU A 129 29.82 8.15 19.05
CA GLU A 129 31.18 8.12 19.59
C GLU A 129 32.16 7.47 18.61
N ALA A 130 31.81 6.31 18.04
CA ALA A 130 32.61 5.62 17.05
C ALA A 130 32.82 6.48 15.79
N PHE A 131 31.79 7.19 15.34
CA PHE A 131 31.92 8.12 14.22
C PHE A 131 32.84 9.30 14.54
N GLY A 132 32.74 9.85 15.76
CA GLY A 132 33.66 10.90 16.24
C GLY A 132 35.13 10.44 16.23
N GLN A 133 35.40 9.24 16.73
CA GLN A 133 36.74 8.65 16.73
C GLN A 133 37.26 8.39 15.30
N LEU A 134 36.39 7.91 14.41
CA LEU A 134 36.71 7.70 12.99
C LEU A 134 37.13 9.02 12.32
N GLN A 135 36.42 10.12 12.56
CA GLN A 135 36.75 11.43 12.01
C GLN A 135 38.10 11.93 12.51
N LEU A 136 38.40 11.75 13.80
CA LEU A 136 39.72 12.08 14.37
C LEU A 136 40.83 11.23 13.74
N SER A 137 40.59 9.94 13.56
CA SER A 137 41.57 9.04 12.93
C SER A 137 41.83 9.40 11.46
N LYS A 138 40.79 9.80 10.71
CA LYS A 138 40.94 10.24 9.31
C LYS A 138 41.81 11.48 9.21
N LYS A 139 41.57 12.49 10.06
CA LYS A 139 42.41 13.70 10.12
C LYS A 139 43.88 13.37 10.38
N LYS A 140 44.14 12.51 11.37
CA LYS A 140 45.51 12.06 11.67
C LYS A 140 46.17 11.33 10.50
N LEU A 141 45.41 10.52 9.75
CA LEU A 141 45.93 9.85 8.55
C LEU A 141 46.28 10.84 7.45
N ASP A 142 45.45 11.87 7.26
CA ASP A 142 45.72 12.91 6.25
C ASP A 142 46.93 13.75 6.65
N GLU A 143 47.07 14.14 7.92
CA GLU A 143 48.27 14.81 8.45
C GLU A 143 49.55 13.97 8.25
N LEU A 144 49.49 12.66 8.52
CA LEU A 144 50.62 11.75 8.30
C LEU A 144 50.96 11.61 6.81
N ARG A 145 49.96 11.61 5.93
CA ARG A 145 50.18 11.58 4.47
C ARG A 145 50.85 12.86 3.98
N GLU A 146 50.42 14.01 4.48
CA GLU A 146 51.07 15.30 4.19
C GLU A 146 52.52 15.30 4.67
N GLN A 147 52.79 14.88 5.90
CA GLN A 147 54.16 14.79 6.43
C GLN A 147 55.05 13.84 5.62
N ILE A 148 54.52 12.68 5.19
CA ILE A 148 55.28 11.76 4.33
C ILE A 148 55.54 12.39 2.96
N HIS A 149 54.59 13.14 2.40
CA HIS A 149 54.78 13.83 1.14
C HIS A 149 55.86 14.92 1.26
N GLU A 150 55.83 15.72 2.32
CA GLU A 150 56.86 16.72 2.63
C GLU A 150 58.25 16.10 2.84
N LEU A 151 58.32 14.89 3.42
CA LEU A 151 59.57 14.14 3.57
C LEU A 151 60.07 13.56 2.24
N GLY A 152 59.18 13.20 1.32
CA GLY A 152 59.53 12.72 -0.02
C GLY A 152 59.97 13.84 -0.97
N ASP A 153 59.44 15.06 -0.79
CA ASP A 153 59.84 16.25 -1.56
C ASP A 153 61.13 16.91 -1.02
N ALA A 154 61.64 16.46 0.12
CA ALA A 154 62.90 16.92 0.71
C ALA A 154 64.15 16.12 0.25
N GLU A 155 63.97 15.09 -0.58
CA GLU A 155 65.05 14.24 -1.12
C GLU A 155 65.40 14.53 -2.61
N GLU A 156 64.90 15.60 -3.22
CA GLU A 156 65.39 16.14 -4.52
C GLU A 156 66.18 17.46 -4.36
#